data_AF-A0A2T2N5K3-F1
#
_entry.id   AF-A0A2T2N5K3-F1
#
_cell.length_a   1.000
_cell.length_b   1.000
_cell.length_c   1.000
_cell.angle_alpha   90.00
_cell.angle_beta   90.00
_cell.angle_gamma   90.00
#
_symmetry.space_group_name_H-M   'P 1'
#
loop_
_entity.id
_entity.type
_entity.pdbx_description
1 polymer ?
#
loop_
_entity_poly.entity_id
_entity_poly.type
_entity_poly.pdbx_seq_one_letter_code
_entity_poly.pdbx_strand_id
1 'polypeptide(L)'
;MGNHGVNVLPRKILGSTKRRQPYPSHMNLGRNTTPQSDLCIDLCIRDPYLTTYPSGRMDMGQGVLPVPREFEEMYRNETSNIYVFSGGDHSFEIRDKLDLEFKHAPLNNPMLELDVEAKNELSQHMTMVYMMGFFNDDTDFAFYYRGLKNIQAFMGGTFTSAAYRGPCFATPVVVHTGKDILQGTGLEVSQFNKVNRTETKGARWRYLYETARIVWEKLAFDEEKKKLIDALEDRGEAAQRDDEEEEEEERRWREDEQRKVEARKREATDGADGPQRMLMEQRHRLELELLIRKHANEVMDMVKRHEREKVEEGETAKKGQEGRRDTVLDALVKRVVRDKERLDGREGVLDDVESVATPKLESPKSPPDWRLSPPATPRPGFRSLPRAEAGYQEQDGQGAPNAGESKENMDDYERLDGDDPDMEEAPDEA
;
A
#
# COMPACT_ATOMS: atom_id res chain seq x y z
N MET A 1 0.28 -116.39 7.15
CA MET A 1 -0.88 -116.99 6.47
C MET A 1 -2.13 -116.66 7.28
N GLY A 2 -3.11 -116.04 6.63
CA GLY A 2 -4.56 -115.99 6.90
C GLY A 2 -5.15 -115.91 8.32
N ASN A 3 -6.13 -115.01 8.44
CA ASN A 3 -7.36 -115.14 9.25
C ASN A 3 -7.24 -114.97 10.78
N HIS A 4 -8.21 -114.49 11.54
CA HIS A 4 -9.55 -113.91 11.34
C HIS A 4 -10.01 -113.39 12.73
N GLY A 5 -10.84 -112.35 12.76
CA GLY A 5 -11.76 -112.03 13.88
C GLY A 5 -11.09 -111.48 15.16
N VAL A 6 -11.72 -110.66 16.00
CA VAL A 6 -13.14 -110.50 16.32
C VAL A 6 -13.37 -109.08 16.88
N ASN A 7 -14.53 -108.50 16.54
CA ASN A 7 -15.10 -107.26 17.08
C ASN A 7 -15.38 -107.35 18.60
N VAL A 8 -15.32 -106.22 19.34
CA VAL A 8 -16.48 -105.55 20.00
C VAL A 8 -16.00 -104.32 20.80
N LEU A 9 -16.78 -103.25 20.61
CA LEU A 9 -16.85 -101.86 21.10
C LEU A 9 -16.83 -101.68 22.66
N PRO A 10 -16.95 -100.46 23.28
CA PRO A 10 -17.35 -99.15 22.73
C PRO A 10 -16.72 -97.85 23.33
N ARG A 11 -17.15 -96.73 22.75
CA ARG A 11 -17.41 -95.36 23.32
C ARG A 11 -16.44 -94.21 23.00
N LYS A 12 -17.04 -93.25 22.27
CA LYS A 12 -17.05 -91.78 22.44
C LYS A 12 -15.77 -90.99 22.12
N ILE A 13 -15.66 -90.68 20.83
CA ILE A 13 -15.43 -89.36 20.19
C ILE A 13 -14.75 -88.30 21.08
N LEU A 14 -13.44 -88.14 20.84
CA LEU A 14 -12.61 -87.00 21.21
C LEU A 14 -12.74 -85.87 20.17
N GLY A 15 -12.63 -84.63 20.67
CA GLY A 15 -12.71 -83.38 19.91
C GLY A 15 -11.61 -83.26 18.85
N SER A 16 -12.03 -82.89 17.64
CA SER A 16 -11.19 -82.79 16.44
C SER A 16 -10.61 -81.39 16.30
N THR A 17 -9.28 -81.33 16.31
CA THR A 17 -8.46 -80.37 15.57
C THR A 17 -8.73 -80.49 14.05
N LYS A 18 -8.97 -79.37 13.38
CA LYS A 18 -8.90 -79.20 11.90
C LYS A 18 -8.28 -77.83 11.64
N ARG A 19 -6.98 -77.72 11.28
CA ARG A 19 -6.42 -77.85 9.92
C ARG A 19 -7.39 -77.38 8.83
N ARG A 20 -7.20 -76.12 8.41
CA ARG A 20 -7.78 -75.54 7.20
C ARG A 20 -6.90 -75.92 5.99
N GLN A 21 -7.56 -76.38 4.94
CA GLN A 21 -7.06 -76.57 3.58
C GLN A 21 -7.80 -75.57 2.64
N PRO A 22 -7.33 -75.36 1.40
CA PRO A 22 -7.29 -74.05 0.73
C PRO A 22 -8.33 -73.83 -0.39
N TYR A 23 -8.24 -72.61 -0.96
CA TYR A 23 -8.85 -72.01 -2.17
C TYR A 23 -10.23 -71.34 -2.01
N PRO A 24 -10.57 -70.28 -2.79
CA PRO A 24 -9.94 -69.86 -4.06
C PRO A 24 -9.53 -68.39 -4.20
N SER A 25 -8.51 -68.22 -5.04
CA SER A 25 -8.23 -67.04 -5.85
C SER A 25 -9.41 -66.65 -6.72
N HIS A 26 -9.89 -65.40 -6.59
CA HIS A 26 -10.06 -64.42 -7.66
C HIS A 26 -11.01 -63.30 -7.23
N MET A 27 -10.63 -62.10 -7.66
CA MET A 27 -11.44 -60.89 -7.86
C MET A 27 -11.44 -59.81 -6.78
N ASN A 28 -11.09 -58.62 -7.28
CA ASN A 28 -11.31 -57.28 -6.76
C ASN A 28 -10.33 -56.78 -5.69
N LEU A 29 -9.13 -56.45 -6.16
CA LEU A 29 -8.41 -55.24 -5.74
C LEU A 29 -9.31 -54.02 -6.03
N GLY A 30 -10.25 -53.78 -5.13
CA GLY A 30 -10.86 -52.46 -4.98
C GLY A 30 -9.74 -51.51 -4.60
N ARG A 31 -9.38 -50.64 -5.55
CA ARG A 31 -8.55 -49.46 -5.30
C ARG A 31 -9.19 -48.71 -4.14
N ASN A 32 -8.59 -48.77 -2.96
CA ASN A 32 -8.74 -47.73 -1.96
C ASN A 32 -7.99 -46.50 -2.48
N THR A 33 -8.58 -45.85 -3.49
CA THR A 33 -8.48 -44.42 -3.63
C THR A 33 -9.09 -43.85 -2.36
N THR A 34 -8.25 -43.54 -1.37
CA THR A 34 -8.56 -42.47 -0.43
C THR A 34 -9.05 -41.30 -1.28
N PRO A 35 -10.24 -40.75 -1.02
CA PRO A 35 -10.59 -39.51 -1.67
C PRO A 35 -9.49 -38.53 -1.26
N GLN A 36 -8.70 -38.10 -2.24
CA GLN A 36 -8.11 -36.78 -2.23
C GLN A 36 -9.28 -35.88 -1.87
N SER A 37 -9.35 -35.51 -0.59
CA SER A 37 -10.22 -34.45 -0.17
C SER A 37 -9.68 -33.26 -0.92
N ASP A 38 -10.34 -32.95 -2.04
CA ASP A 38 -10.36 -31.63 -2.67
C ASP A 38 -10.96 -30.64 -1.67
N LEU A 39 -10.30 -30.49 -0.52
CA LEU A 39 -10.23 -29.25 0.21
C LEU A 39 -9.36 -28.32 -0.64
N CYS A 40 -9.88 -27.96 -1.82
CA CYS A 40 -9.83 -26.59 -2.25
C CYS A 40 -10.43 -25.81 -1.08
N ILE A 41 -9.56 -25.38 -0.17
CA ILE A 41 -9.86 -24.29 0.72
C ILE A 41 -10.05 -23.12 -0.25
N ASP A 42 -11.29 -22.89 -0.65
CA ASP A 42 -11.73 -21.59 -1.15
C ASP A 42 -11.46 -20.61 -0.01
N LEU A 43 -10.19 -20.18 0.10
CA LEU A 43 -9.74 -19.02 0.85
C LEU A 43 -10.23 -17.77 0.12
N CYS A 44 -11.53 -17.72 -0.17
CA CYS A 44 -12.27 -16.48 -0.24
C CYS A 44 -12.39 -15.97 1.20
N ILE A 45 -11.27 -15.49 1.75
CA ILE A 45 -11.29 -14.47 2.80
C ILE A 45 -11.84 -13.20 2.11
N ARG A 46 -13.14 -13.21 1.80
CA ARG A 46 -13.93 -12.01 1.59
C ARG A 46 -14.43 -11.62 2.96
N ASP A 47 -13.52 -11.18 3.81
CA ASP A 47 -13.90 -10.39 4.97
C ASP A 47 -13.92 -8.93 4.48
N PRO A 48 -15.11 -8.32 4.27
CA PRO A 48 -15.22 -6.95 3.78
C PRO A 48 -14.79 -5.91 4.83
N TYR A 49 -14.31 -6.36 5.99
CA TYR A 49 -13.85 -5.54 7.11
C TYR A 49 -12.33 -5.46 7.24
N LEU A 50 -11.57 -5.91 6.23
CA LEU A 50 -10.16 -5.51 6.10
C LEU A 50 -10.12 -4.06 5.59
N THR A 51 -10.58 -3.14 6.44
CA THR A 51 -10.36 -1.72 6.31
C THR A 51 -8.88 -1.47 6.14
N THR A 52 -8.51 -0.64 5.16
CA THR A 52 -7.22 0.04 5.11
C THR A 52 -6.87 0.51 6.50
N TYR A 53 -5.96 -0.19 7.17
CA TYR A 53 -5.40 0.34 8.40
C TYR A 53 -4.77 1.65 7.99
N PRO A 54 -5.12 2.80 8.62
CA PRO A 54 -4.25 3.95 8.50
C PRO A 54 -2.85 3.45 8.86
N SER A 55 -1.82 3.92 8.16
CA SER A 55 -0.42 3.62 8.47
C SER A 55 -0.09 4.22 9.85
N GLY A 56 -0.74 3.69 10.88
CA GLY A 56 -0.65 4.03 12.28
C GLY A 56 0.70 3.56 12.70
N ARG A 57 1.68 4.45 12.50
CA ARG A 57 2.97 4.40 13.17
C ARG A 57 2.65 4.11 14.63
N MET A 58 3.10 2.96 15.14
CA MET A 58 3.08 2.73 16.58
C MET A 58 3.78 3.94 17.21
N ASP A 59 3.08 4.72 18.02
CA ASP A 59 3.67 5.85 18.74
C ASP A 59 4.53 5.30 19.90
N MET A 60 5.61 4.64 19.53
CA MET A 60 6.73 4.28 20.40
C MET A 60 7.63 5.50 20.64
N GLY A 61 7.21 6.70 20.21
CA GLY A 61 7.95 7.95 20.32
C GLY A 61 8.32 8.30 21.76
N GLN A 62 7.54 7.84 22.74
CA GLN A 62 7.83 8.01 24.17
C GLN A 62 8.61 6.85 24.82
N GLY A 63 8.95 5.79 24.07
CA GLY A 63 9.58 4.59 24.61
C GLY A 63 8.66 3.76 25.51
N VAL A 64 7.35 4.02 25.46
CA VAL A 64 6.35 3.22 26.14
C VAL A 64 5.97 2.08 25.22
N LEU A 65 6.22 0.85 25.67
CA LEU A 65 5.82 -0.35 24.94
C LEU A 65 4.29 -0.46 24.88
N PRO A 66 3.72 -0.90 23.74
CA PRO A 66 2.28 -1.08 23.64
C PRO A 66 1.80 -2.10 24.68
N VAL A 67 0.67 -1.77 25.32
CA VAL A 67 0.08 -2.61 26.36
C VAL A 67 -0.87 -3.61 25.69
N PRO A 68 -0.67 -4.93 25.90
CA PRO A 68 -1.62 -5.94 25.44
C PRO A 68 -3.02 -5.69 26.03
N ARG A 69 -4.06 -5.91 25.24
CA ARG A 69 -5.46 -5.92 25.73
C ARG A 69 -5.62 -7.00 26.78
N GLU A 70 -6.53 -6.80 27.72
CA GLU A 70 -6.90 -7.84 28.67
C GLU A 70 -7.57 -9.03 27.95
N PHE A 71 -7.41 -10.24 28.50
CA PHE A 71 -7.93 -11.47 27.86
C PHE A 71 -9.42 -11.36 27.52
N GLU A 72 -10.23 -10.88 28.46
CA GLU A 72 -11.68 -10.76 28.29
C GLU A 72 -12.08 -9.75 27.20
N GLU A 73 -11.30 -8.68 27.04
CA GLU A 73 -11.53 -7.68 26.00
C GLU A 73 -11.25 -8.29 24.62
N MET A 74 -10.10 -8.95 24.49
CA MET A 74 -9.72 -9.61 23.24
C MET A 74 -10.64 -10.80 22.90
N TYR A 75 -11.06 -11.59 23.89
CA TYR A 75 -11.95 -12.74 23.70
C TYR A 75 -13.35 -12.33 23.26
N ARG A 76 -13.84 -11.16 23.72
CA ARG A 76 -15.17 -10.64 23.35
C ARG A 76 -15.16 -9.88 22.03
N ASN A 77 -14.06 -9.23 21.68
CA ASN A 77 -13.97 -8.45 20.44
C ASN A 77 -14.06 -9.33 19.19
N GLU A 78 -15.12 -9.24 18.40
CA GLU A 78 -15.36 -10.04 17.18
C GLU A 78 -14.28 -9.89 16.10
N THR A 79 -13.57 -8.75 16.06
CA THR A 79 -12.49 -8.52 15.09
C THR A 79 -11.18 -9.18 15.51
N SER A 80 -10.96 -9.42 16.80
CA SER A 80 -9.77 -10.07 17.33
C SER A 80 -9.80 -11.58 17.05
N ASN A 81 -8.81 -12.07 16.33
CA ASN A 81 -8.72 -13.45 15.88
C ASN A 81 -7.31 -13.99 16.10
N ILE A 82 -7.23 -15.26 16.52
CA ILE A 82 -5.96 -15.98 16.65
C ILE A 82 -5.87 -16.99 15.51
N TYR A 83 -4.79 -16.92 14.75
CA TYR A 83 -4.46 -17.86 13.69
C TYR A 83 -3.22 -18.65 14.09
N VAL A 84 -3.26 -19.95 13.87
CA VAL A 84 -2.11 -20.83 14.06
C VAL A 84 -1.73 -21.39 12.70
N PHE A 85 -0.49 -21.15 12.32
CA PHE A 85 0.14 -21.72 11.15
C PHE A 85 1.14 -22.78 11.59
N SER A 86 1.08 -23.95 10.98
CA SER A 86 2.10 -24.99 11.10
C SER A 86 2.36 -25.55 9.72
N GLY A 87 3.61 -25.44 9.25
CA GLY A 87 3.97 -25.81 7.88
C GLY A 87 5.42 -25.49 7.52
N GLY A 88 5.75 -25.73 6.25
CA GLY A 88 7.03 -25.34 5.68
C GLY A 88 7.00 -23.88 5.24
N ASP A 89 7.99 -23.11 5.68
CA ASP A 89 8.28 -21.76 5.22
C ASP A 89 9.40 -21.82 4.18
N HIS A 90 9.00 -22.29 2.99
CA HIS A 90 9.89 -22.42 1.84
C HIS A 90 10.43 -21.03 1.47
N SER A 91 11.73 -20.93 1.22
CA SER A 91 12.43 -19.66 0.95
C SER A 91 12.43 -18.64 2.09
N PHE A 92 11.99 -19.02 3.30
CA PHE A 92 11.98 -18.16 4.49
C PHE A 92 11.10 -16.90 4.37
N GLU A 93 10.10 -16.88 3.48
CA GLU A 93 9.28 -15.69 3.20
C GLU A 93 8.54 -15.14 4.44
N ILE A 94 7.96 -16.02 5.28
CA ILE A 94 7.28 -15.59 6.51
C ILE A 94 8.29 -15.00 7.48
N ARG A 95 9.41 -15.70 7.68
CA ARG A 95 10.46 -15.24 8.59
C ARG A 95 11.04 -13.90 8.15
N ASP A 96 11.29 -13.71 6.85
CA ASP A 96 11.81 -12.45 6.32
C ASP A 96 10.84 -11.28 6.55
N LYS A 97 9.53 -11.50 6.35
CA LYS A 97 8.49 -10.49 6.63
C LYS A 97 8.43 -10.13 8.11
N LEU A 98 8.42 -11.13 8.99
CA LEU A 98 8.41 -10.92 10.44
C LEU A 98 9.72 -10.32 10.95
N ASP A 99 10.86 -10.68 10.36
CA ASP A 99 12.16 -10.08 10.67
C ASP A 99 12.20 -8.63 10.19
N LEU A 100 11.50 -8.27 9.11
CA LEU A 100 11.32 -6.88 8.70
C LEU A 100 10.51 -6.10 9.73
N GLU A 101 9.36 -6.62 10.19
CA GLU A 101 8.59 -6.01 11.30
C GLU A 101 9.48 -5.78 12.52
N PHE A 102 10.24 -6.81 12.89
CA PHE A 102 11.09 -6.76 14.06
C PHE A 102 12.26 -5.78 13.91
N LYS A 103 12.82 -5.61 12.70
CA LYS A 103 13.85 -4.59 12.43
C LYS A 103 13.32 -3.17 12.64
N HIS A 104 12.05 -2.93 12.31
CA HIS A 104 11.40 -1.64 12.51
C HIS A 104 10.88 -1.42 13.94
N ALA A 105 10.84 -2.47 14.77
CA ALA A 105 10.50 -2.34 16.18
C ALA A 105 11.75 -2.02 17.04
N PRO A 106 11.71 -1.04 17.95
CA PRO A 106 12.75 -0.76 18.94
C PRO A 106 12.79 -1.82 20.08
N LEU A 107 12.81 -3.08 19.69
CA LEU A 107 12.73 -4.25 20.55
C LEU A 107 13.89 -5.21 20.26
N ASN A 108 14.34 -5.89 21.32
CA ASN A 108 15.26 -7.01 21.29
C ASN A 108 14.61 -8.25 21.90
N ASN A 109 15.04 -9.43 21.42
CA ASN A 109 14.55 -10.72 21.88
C ASN A 109 15.68 -11.50 22.57
N PRO A 110 15.93 -11.21 23.87
CA PRO A 110 17.06 -11.81 24.59
C PRO A 110 16.94 -13.32 24.72
N MET A 111 15.71 -13.86 24.75
CA MET A 111 15.48 -15.30 24.90
C MET A 111 15.98 -16.09 23.71
N LEU A 112 15.85 -15.55 22.50
CA LEU A 112 16.32 -16.21 21.28
C LEU A 112 17.84 -16.25 21.20
N GLU A 113 18.52 -15.28 21.82
CA GLU A 113 19.98 -15.25 21.86
C GLU A 113 20.58 -16.35 22.73
N LEU A 114 19.85 -16.77 23.77
CA LEU A 114 20.27 -17.83 24.69
C LEU A 114 20.05 -19.24 24.11
N ASP A 115 19.20 -19.39 23.09
CA ASP A 115 18.84 -20.68 22.51
C ASP A 115 19.78 -21.06 21.35
N VAL A 116 20.87 -21.76 21.67
CA VAL A 116 21.86 -22.25 20.71
C VAL A 116 21.26 -23.26 19.72
N GLU A 117 20.29 -24.07 20.16
CA GLU A 117 19.63 -25.05 19.30
C GLU A 117 18.78 -24.36 18.23
N ALA A 118 17.99 -23.35 18.64
CA ALA A 118 17.17 -22.55 17.74
C ALA A 118 18.00 -21.75 16.71
N LYS A 119 19.21 -21.32 17.08
CA LYS A 119 20.13 -20.59 16.16
C LYS A 119 20.68 -21.48 15.04
N ASN A 120 20.91 -22.74 15.34
CA ASN A 120 21.49 -23.70 14.39
C ASN A 120 20.45 -24.43 13.56
N GLU A 121 19.17 -24.16 13.77
CA GLU A 121 18.11 -24.90 13.10
C GLU A 121 17.96 -24.42 11.64
N LEU A 122 18.24 -25.34 10.70
CA LEU A 122 18.06 -25.14 9.25
C LEU A 122 16.70 -25.64 8.75
N SER A 123 15.80 -26.02 9.68
CA SER A 123 14.49 -26.55 9.34
C SER A 123 13.61 -25.48 8.71
N GLN A 124 13.04 -25.81 7.55
CA GLN A 124 11.99 -24.99 6.95
C GLN A 124 10.67 -25.10 7.69
N HIS A 125 10.48 -26.13 8.51
CA HIS A 125 9.26 -26.29 9.29
C HIS A 125 9.19 -25.25 10.41
N MET A 126 8.07 -24.54 10.50
CA MET A 126 7.81 -23.58 11.56
C MET A 126 6.38 -23.72 12.08
N THR A 127 6.19 -23.36 13.35
CA THR A 127 4.86 -23.13 13.93
C THR A 127 4.80 -21.69 14.40
N MET A 128 3.81 -20.96 13.87
CA MET A 128 3.60 -19.53 14.12
C MET A 128 2.19 -19.31 14.66
N VAL A 129 2.07 -18.33 15.55
CA VAL A 129 0.81 -17.81 16.04
C VAL A 129 0.73 -16.34 15.64
N TYR A 130 -0.39 -15.97 15.01
CA TYR A 130 -0.70 -14.60 14.61
C TYR A 130 -1.97 -14.14 15.31
N MET A 131 -1.92 -12.98 15.95
CA MET A 131 -2.98 -12.45 16.80
C MET A 131 -3.41 -11.07 16.32
N MET A 132 -4.65 -10.96 15.85
CA MET A 132 -5.21 -9.69 15.39
C MET A 132 -5.69 -8.83 16.55
N GLY A 133 -5.34 -7.54 16.54
CA GLY A 133 -5.72 -6.56 17.54
C GLY A 133 -5.33 -6.99 18.95
N PHE A 134 -4.08 -7.41 19.13
CA PHE A 134 -3.56 -7.88 20.41
C PHE A 134 -3.31 -6.73 21.38
N PHE A 135 -2.87 -5.58 20.86
CA PHE A 135 -2.57 -4.38 21.64
C PHE A 135 -3.77 -3.43 21.73
N ASN A 136 -3.74 -2.52 22.71
CA ASN A 136 -4.81 -1.53 22.90
C ASN A 136 -4.97 -0.59 21.70
N ASP A 137 -3.89 -0.34 20.96
CA ASP A 137 -3.85 0.49 19.74
C ASP A 137 -4.27 -0.26 18.46
N ASP A 138 -4.94 -1.41 18.60
CA ASP A 138 -5.36 -2.31 17.52
C ASP A 138 -4.20 -2.97 16.76
N THR A 139 -2.97 -2.87 17.23
CA THR A 139 -1.86 -3.50 16.54
C THR A 139 -1.84 -5.02 16.73
N ASP A 140 -1.42 -5.71 15.67
CA ASP A 140 -1.32 -7.16 15.62
C ASP A 140 -0.02 -7.65 16.29
N PHE A 141 0.00 -8.92 16.69
CA PHE A 141 1.15 -9.55 17.31
C PHE A 141 1.41 -10.93 16.72
N ALA A 142 2.67 -11.23 16.43
CA ALA A 142 3.07 -12.52 15.88
C ALA A 142 4.26 -13.09 16.65
N PHE A 143 4.23 -14.41 16.84
CA PHE A 143 5.37 -15.15 17.38
C PHE A 143 5.48 -16.53 16.73
N TYR A 144 6.69 -17.04 16.63
CA TYR A 144 6.94 -18.38 16.10
C TYR A 144 8.06 -19.09 16.84
N TYR A 145 8.01 -20.41 16.78
CA TYR A 145 8.97 -21.29 17.42
C TYR A 145 10.02 -21.74 16.41
N ARG A 146 11.28 -21.63 16.83
CA ARG A 146 12.43 -22.29 16.19
C ARG A 146 12.81 -23.47 17.07
N GLY A 147 13.03 -24.63 16.49
CA GLY A 147 13.45 -25.86 17.15
C GLY A 147 12.30 -26.84 17.23
N LEU A 148 12.50 -28.07 16.76
CA LEU A 148 11.54 -29.17 17.00
C LEU A 148 11.24 -29.33 18.50
N LYS A 149 12.24 -29.17 19.37
CA LYS A 149 12.10 -29.20 20.84
C LYS A 149 11.14 -28.12 21.35
N ASN A 150 11.28 -26.89 20.87
CA ASN A 150 10.42 -25.77 21.25
C ASN A 150 9.00 -25.95 20.70
N ILE A 151 8.87 -26.45 19.47
CA ILE A 151 7.57 -26.80 18.87
C ILE A 151 6.87 -27.89 19.70
N GLN A 152 7.58 -28.96 20.08
CA GLN A 152 7.02 -30.04 20.90
C GLN A 152 6.59 -29.53 22.29
N ALA A 153 7.41 -28.73 22.94
CA ALA A 153 7.09 -28.13 24.24
C ALA A 153 5.86 -27.20 24.15
N PHE A 154 5.76 -26.40 23.10
CA PHE A 154 4.58 -25.58 22.83
C PHE A 154 3.32 -26.42 22.56
N MET A 155 3.42 -27.47 21.75
CA MET A 155 2.29 -28.34 21.45
C MET A 155 1.80 -29.08 22.71
N GLY A 156 2.71 -29.52 23.58
CA GLY A 156 2.38 -30.14 24.86
C GLY A 156 1.60 -29.21 25.81
N GLY A 157 1.97 -27.92 25.85
CA GLY A 157 1.29 -26.91 26.68
C GLY A 157 -0.18 -26.67 26.31
N THR A 158 -0.54 -26.89 25.03
CA THR A 158 -1.89 -26.65 24.52
C THR A 158 -2.95 -27.49 25.25
N PHE A 159 -2.57 -28.66 25.75
CA PHE A 159 -3.48 -29.59 26.46
C PHE A 159 -3.43 -29.45 27.99
N THR A 160 -2.38 -28.84 28.54
CA THR A 160 -2.18 -28.70 29.99
C THR A 160 -2.62 -27.33 30.52
N SER A 161 -3.02 -26.41 29.64
CA SER A 161 -3.35 -25.00 29.96
C SER A 161 -2.19 -24.18 30.54
N ALA A 162 -1.00 -24.75 30.66
CA ALA A 162 0.18 -24.06 31.15
C ALA A 162 0.84 -23.32 29.98
N ALA A 163 0.71 -21.99 29.96
CA ALA A 163 1.27 -21.12 28.91
C ALA A 163 2.76 -21.40 28.65
N TYR A 164 3.15 -21.38 27.38
CA TYR A 164 4.52 -21.69 26.99
C TYR A 164 5.47 -20.56 27.45
N ARG A 165 6.59 -20.97 28.06
CA ARG A 165 7.60 -20.05 28.63
C ARG A 165 8.99 -20.24 28.01
N GLY A 166 9.13 -21.05 26.97
CA GLY A 166 10.44 -21.27 26.35
C GLY A 166 10.84 -20.14 25.39
N PRO A 167 11.98 -20.28 24.70
CA PRO A 167 12.44 -19.35 23.69
C PRO A 167 11.54 -19.35 22.45
N CYS A 168 11.25 -18.17 21.92
CA CYS A 168 10.56 -18.01 20.64
C CYS A 168 10.89 -16.64 20.04
N PHE A 169 10.71 -16.51 18.73
CA PHE A 169 10.74 -15.21 18.08
C PHE A 169 9.38 -14.53 18.25
N ALA A 170 9.36 -13.23 18.49
CA ALA A 170 8.14 -12.46 18.61
C ALA A 170 8.33 -11.02 18.14
N THR A 171 7.28 -10.47 17.52
CA THR A 171 7.27 -9.11 17.01
C THR A 171 5.85 -8.54 17.00
N PRO A 172 5.66 -7.25 17.31
CA PRO A 172 4.47 -6.54 16.86
C PRO A 172 4.45 -6.51 15.32
N VAL A 173 3.26 -6.46 14.73
CA VAL A 173 3.08 -6.43 13.28
C VAL A 173 2.36 -5.15 12.89
N VAL A 174 3.07 -4.26 12.19
CA VAL A 174 2.60 -2.92 11.81
C VAL A 174 2.59 -2.73 10.29
N VAL A 175 3.60 -3.26 9.60
CA VAL A 175 3.84 -2.99 8.17
C VAL A 175 3.01 -3.91 7.28
N HIS A 176 2.97 -5.20 7.61
CA HIS A 176 2.30 -6.23 6.85
C HIS A 176 0.93 -6.53 7.43
N THR A 177 -0.04 -6.83 6.58
CA THR A 177 -1.29 -7.42 7.04
C THR A 177 -1.11 -8.91 7.31
N GLY A 178 -1.97 -9.50 8.14
CA GLY A 178 -2.01 -10.95 8.30
C GLY A 178 -2.16 -11.68 6.96
N LYS A 179 -2.88 -11.08 6.00
CA LYS A 179 -2.98 -11.60 4.63
C LYS A 179 -1.62 -11.64 3.92
N ASP A 180 -0.84 -10.58 4.03
CA ASP A 180 0.48 -10.48 3.38
C ASP A 180 1.47 -11.48 3.97
N ILE A 181 1.43 -11.70 5.28
CA ILE A 181 2.26 -12.71 5.96
C ILE A 181 1.84 -14.11 5.53
N LEU A 182 0.52 -14.38 5.46
CA LEU A 182 0.00 -15.73 5.34
C LEU A 182 -0.32 -16.18 3.89
N GLN A 183 -0.31 -15.28 2.90
CA GLN A 183 -0.60 -15.60 1.49
C GLN A 183 0.64 -15.53 0.58
N GLY A 184 1.83 -15.73 1.14
CA GLY A 184 3.09 -15.81 0.38
C GLY A 184 3.10 -16.93 -0.67
N THR A 185 3.85 -16.69 -1.75
CA THR A 185 4.08 -17.69 -2.81
C THR A 185 4.94 -18.82 -2.26
N GLY A 186 4.48 -20.07 -2.35
CA GLY A 186 5.28 -21.22 -1.90
C GLY A 186 5.06 -21.63 -0.45
N LEU A 187 4.04 -21.10 0.23
CA LEU A 187 3.58 -21.68 1.49
C LEU A 187 2.91 -23.03 1.23
N GLU A 188 3.60 -24.11 1.58
CA GLU A 188 2.96 -25.41 1.77
C GLU A 188 2.21 -25.36 3.10
N VAL A 189 0.99 -24.81 3.04
CA VAL A 189 0.09 -24.76 4.18
C VAL A 189 -0.34 -26.19 4.50
N SER A 190 0.37 -26.86 5.41
CA SER A 190 -0.15 -28.10 5.97
C SER A 190 -1.36 -27.83 6.84
N GLN A 191 -1.32 -26.76 7.66
CA GLN A 191 -2.44 -26.34 8.51
C GLN A 191 -2.41 -24.83 8.75
N PHE A 192 -3.43 -24.13 8.26
CA PHE A 192 -3.73 -22.75 8.65
C PHE A 192 -5.09 -22.73 9.31
N ASN A 193 -5.11 -22.59 10.64
CA ASN A 193 -6.32 -22.74 11.42
C ASN A 193 -6.61 -21.46 12.21
N LYS A 194 -7.76 -20.86 11.92
CA LYS A 194 -8.38 -19.88 12.81
C LYS A 194 -8.85 -20.62 14.06
N VAL A 195 -8.31 -20.26 15.23
CA VAL A 195 -8.65 -20.91 16.49
C VAL A 195 -10.06 -20.49 16.89
N ASN A 196 -10.95 -21.46 17.04
CA ASN A 196 -12.34 -21.17 17.38
C ASN A 196 -12.45 -20.84 18.87
N ARG A 197 -13.17 -19.77 19.22
CA ARG A 197 -13.40 -19.36 20.62
C ARG A 197 -14.16 -20.41 21.43
N THR A 198 -14.97 -21.24 20.76
CA THR A 198 -15.74 -22.32 21.40
C THR A 198 -14.97 -23.63 21.51
N GLU A 199 -13.82 -23.75 20.81
CA GLU A 199 -12.98 -24.95 20.86
C GLU A 199 -12.50 -25.16 22.29
N THR A 200 -12.74 -26.35 22.85
CA THR A 200 -12.33 -26.70 24.23
C THR A 200 -12.78 -25.70 25.30
N LYS A 201 -13.98 -25.11 25.15
CA LYS A 201 -14.49 -24.05 26.05
C LYS A 201 -13.55 -22.83 26.13
N GLY A 202 -12.84 -22.53 25.05
CA GLY A 202 -11.89 -21.41 24.99
C GLY A 202 -10.54 -21.68 25.64
N ALA A 203 -10.28 -22.90 26.14
CA ALA A 203 -9.01 -23.23 26.80
C ALA A 203 -7.80 -23.03 25.86
N ARG A 204 -7.90 -23.48 24.61
CA ARG A 204 -6.87 -23.25 23.58
C ARG A 204 -6.65 -21.76 23.31
N TRP A 205 -7.71 -20.98 23.22
CA TRP A 205 -7.66 -19.54 23.02
C TRP A 205 -6.90 -18.85 24.17
N ARG A 206 -7.28 -19.17 25.40
CA ARG A 206 -6.63 -18.65 26.62
C ARG A 206 -5.17 -19.05 26.69
N TYR A 207 -4.83 -20.30 26.39
CA TYR A 207 -3.45 -20.77 26.36
C TYR A 207 -2.58 -19.96 25.38
N LEU A 208 -3.07 -19.74 24.16
CA LEU A 208 -2.33 -18.97 23.15
C LEU A 208 -2.18 -17.51 23.57
N TYR A 209 -3.24 -16.89 24.09
CA TYR A 209 -3.20 -15.52 24.58
C TYR A 209 -2.21 -15.33 25.73
N GLU A 210 -2.26 -16.20 26.75
CA GLU A 210 -1.33 -16.11 27.89
C GLU A 210 0.12 -16.36 27.45
N THR A 211 0.32 -17.24 26.47
CA THR A 211 1.63 -17.44 25.85
C THR A 211 2.10 -16.15 25.17
N ALA A 212 1.25 -15.50 24.37
CA ALA A 212 1.58 -14.24 23.71
C ALA A 212 1.95 -13.14 24.72
N ARG A 213 1.17 -13.01 25.79
CA ARG A 213 1.41 -12.05 26.89
C ARG A 213 2.76 -12.28 27.56
N ILE A 214 3.09 -13.53 27.92
CA ILE A 214 4.39 -13.87 28.53
C ILE A 214 5.54 -13.62 27.56
N VAL A 215 5.36 -13.95 26.28
CA VAL A 215 6.39 -13.75 25.26
C VAL A 215 6.65 -12.27 25.04
N TRP A 216 5.60 -11.44 25.02
CA TRP A 216 5.70 -9.99 24.97
C TRP A 216 6.44 -9.40 26.17
N GLU A 217 6.12 -9.84 27.39
CA GLU A 217 6.80 -9.41 28.63
C GLU A 217 8.30 -9.71 28.65
N LYS A 218 8.76 -10.66 27.82
CA LYS A 218 10.18 -11.04 27.71
C LYS A 218 10.95 -10.24 26.67
N LEU A 219 10.27 -9.46 25.83
CA LEU A 219 10.96 -8.56 24.92
C LEU A 219 11.53 -7.38 25.71
N ALA A 220 12.74 -6.99 25.34
CA ALA A 220 13.42 -5.85 25.95
C ALA A 220 13.36 -4.67 24.99
N PHE A 221 13.03 -3.49 25.51
CA PHE A 221 13.14 -2.26 24.74
C PHE A 221 14.62 -1.92 24.49
N ASP A 222 14.96 -1.58 23.25
CA ASP A 222 16.31 -1.19 22.84
C ASP A 222 16.34 0.28 22.44
N GLU A 223 16.92 1.11 23.33
CA GLU A 223 17.04 2.55 23.12
C GLU A 223 18.02 2.90 21.99
N GLU A 224 19.07 2.11 21.78
CA GLU A 224 20.04 2.36 20.71
C GLU A 224 19.43 2.05 19.35
N LYS A 225 18.69 0.93 19.25
CA LYS A 225 17.93 0.58 18.05
C LYS A 225 16.87 1.64 17.75
N LYS A 226 16.18 2.16 18.77
CA LYS A 226 15.25 3.29 18.59
C LYS A 226 15.95 4.50 17.98
N LYS A 227 17.07 4.95 18.55
CA LYS A 227 17.83 6.10 18.02
C LYS A 227 18.25 5.90 16.57
N LEU A 228 18.62 4.66 16.20
CA LEU A 228 18.96 4.33 14.83
C LEU A 228 17.74 4.40 13.89
N ILE A 229 16.58 3.88 14.32
CA ILE A 229 15.32 3.96 13.58
C ILE A 229 14.94 5.44 13.38
N ASP A 230 14.88 6.22 14.46
CA ASP A 230 14.55 7.65 14.43
C ASP A 230 15.49 8.40 13.46
N ALA A 231 16.80 8.13 13.49
CA ALA A 231 17.77 8.76 12.60
C ALA A 231 17.61 8.36 11.12
N LEU A 232 17.17 7.13 10.84
CA LEU A 232 16.89 6.68 9.47
C LEU A 232 15.61 7.30 8.94
N GLU A 233 14.59 7.43 9.78
CA GLU A 233 13.32 8.09 9.45
C GLU A 233 13.53 9.58 9.16
N ASP A 234 14.26 10.30 10.04
CA ASP A 234 14.60 11.71 9.83
C ASP A 234 15.34 11.93 8.50
N ARG A 235 16.22 10.99 8.12
CA ARG A 235 16.94 11.04 6.84
C ARG A 235 16.04 10.73 5.65
N GLY A 236 15.10 9.80 5.79
CA GLY A 236 14.12 9.47 4.76
C GLY A 236 13.18 10.64 4.48
N GLU A 237 12.70 11.30 5.53
CA GLU A 237 11.87 12.51 5.41
C GLU A 237 12.64 13.66 4.76
N ALA A 238 13.92 13.84 5.09
CA ALA A 238 14.76 14.85 4.43
C ALA A 238 14.91 14.58 2.93
N ALA A 239 15.17 13.33 2.53
CA ALA A 239 15.28 12.96 1.13
C ALA A 239 13.96 13.15 0.36
N GLN A 240 12.82 12.80 0.95
CA GLN A 240 11.51 13.03 0.33
C GLN A 240 11.20 14.51 0.14
N ARG A 241 11.58 15.37 1.09
CA ARG A 241 11.42 16.83 0.94
C ARG A 241 12.29 17.37 -0.20
N ASP A 242 13.53 16.88 -0.32
CA ASP A 242 14.41 17.28 -1.41
C ASP A 242 13.82 16.89 -2.79
N ASP A 243 13.26 15.68 -2.91
CA ASP A 243 12.59 15.21 -4.14
C ASP A 243 11.32 16.04 -4.46
N GLU A 244 10.49 16.35 -3.46
CA GLU A 244 9.29 17.19 -3.62
C GLU A 244 9.62 18.63 -4.03
N GLU A 245 10.70 19.21 -3.48
CA GLU A 245 11.20 20.53 -3.87
C GLU A 245 11.70 20.54 -5.32
N GLU A 246 12.44 19.50 -5.75
CA GLU A 246 12.90 19.37 -7.14
C GLU A 246 11.72 19.22 -8.13
N GLU A 247 10.72 18.40 -7.80
CA GLU A 247 9.51 18.25 -8.62
C GLU A 247 8.71 19.57 -8.70
N GLU A 248 8.63 20.33 -7.61
CA GLU A 248 7.97 21.63 -7.59
C GLU A 248 8.72 22.66 -8.44
N GLU A 249 10.05 22.70 -8.36
CA GLU A 249 10.88 23.57 -9.20
C GLU A 249 10.73 23.22 -10.68
N GLU A 250 10.72 21.93 -11.03
CA GLU A 250 10.54 21.49 -12.41
C GLU A 250 9.14 21.86 -12.93
N ARG A 251 8.10 21.73 -12.10
CA ARG A 251 6.75 22.18 -12.43
C ARG A 251 6.70 23.68 -12.70
N ARG A 252 7.29 24.50 -11.82
CA ARG A 252 7.37 25.97 -12.00
C ARG A 252 8.10 26.34 -13.29
N TRP A 253 9.20 25.65 -13.60
CA TRP A 253 9.94 25.85 -14.84
C TRP A 253 9.10 25.53 -16.08
N ARG A 254 8.36 24.41 -16.07
CA ARG A 254 7.46 24.04 -17.19
C ARG A 254 6.35 25.07 -17.39
N GLU A 255 5.75 25.56 -16.32
CA GLU A 255 4.70 26.60 -16.36
C GLU A 255 5.24 27.91 -16.95
N ASP A 256 6.41 28.36 -16.52
CA ASP A 256 7.06 29.56 -17.04
C ASP A 256 7.43 29.42 -18.53
N GLU A 257 7.92 28.26 -18.94
CA GLU A 257 8.28 28.01 -20.33
C GLU A 257 7.02 27.96 -21.22
N GLN A 258 5.95 27.34 -20.74
CA GLN A 258 4.65 27.36 -21.43
C GLN A 258 4.12 28.79 -21.57
N ARG A 259 4.24 29.61 -20.52
CA ARG A 259 3.85 31.03 -20.55
C ARG A 259 4.66 31.82 -21.58
N LYS A 260 5.96 31.57 -21.70
CA LYS A 260 6.81 32.20 -22.74
C LYS A 260 6.41 31.76 -24.15
N VAL A 261 6.08 30.48 -24.35
CA VAL A 261 5.61 29.96 -25.64
C VAL A 261 4.28 30.60 -26.03
N GLU A 262 3.33 30.71 -25.09
CA GLU A 262 2.05 31.37 -25.32
C GLU A 262 2.22 32.87 -25.63
N ALA A 263 3.11 33.57 -24.94
CA ALA A 263 3.42 34.96 -25.22
C ALA A 263 3.97 35.16 -26.63
N ARG A 264 4.95 34.34 -27.04
CA ARG A 264 5.50 34.37 -28.42
C ARG A 264 4.43 34.05 -29.46
N LYS A 265 3.51 33.13 -29.16
CA LYS A 265 2.39 32.78 -30.04
C LYS A 265 1.43 33.96 -30.22
N ARG A 266 1.12 34.70 -29.13
CA ARG A 266 0.30 35.92 -29.19
C ARG A 266 0.96 37.02 -30.02
N GLU A 267 2.25 37.27 -29.80
CA GLU A 267 3.02 38.24 -30.60
C GLU A 267 3.02 37.86 -32.09
N ALA A 268 3.16 36.56 -32.42
CA ALA A 268 3.12 36.08 -33.79
C ALA A 268 1.72 36.23 -34.43
N THR A 269 0.64 35.99 -33.69
CA THR A 269 -0.74 36.19 -34.20
C THR A 269 -1.08 37.66 -34.37
N ASP A 270 -0.67 38.52 -33.42
CA ASP A 270 -0.94 39.96 -33.48
C ASP A 270 -0.20 40.61 -34.66
N GLY A 271 0.98 40.09 -35.03
CA GLY A 271 1.72 40.53 -36.22
C GLY A 271 1.12 40.07 -37.57
N ALA A 272 0.40 38.94 -37.60
CA ALA A 272 -0.15 38.36 -38.84
C ALA A 272 -1.53 38.93 -39.21
N ASP A 273 -2.36 39.29 -38.22
CA ASP A 273 -3.72 39.77 -38.45
C ASP A 273 -3.82 41.28 -38.72
N GLY A 274 -2.76 42.04 -38.47
CA GLY A 274 -2.74 43.50 -38.67
C GLY A 274 -3.16 43.94 -40.08
N PRO A 275 -2.55 43.42 -41.16
CA PRO A 275 -2.91 43.79 -42.53
C PRO A 275 -4.32 43.30 -42.95
N GLN A 276 -4.74 42.12 -42.48
CA GLN A 276 -6.08 41.57 -42.81
C GLN A 276 -7.20 42.32 -42.08
N ARG A 277 -7.02 42.68 -40.81
CA ARG A 277 -7.97 43.53 -40.07
C ARG A 277 -8.11 44.90 -40.74
N MET A 278 -6.99 45.54 -41.11
CA MET A 278 -7.01 46.82 -41.80
C MET A 278 -7.75 46.74 -43.15
N LEU A 279 -7.54 45.67 -43.93
CA LEU A 279 -8.27 45.46 -45.19
C LEU A 279 -9.75 45.18 -44.98
N MET A 280 -10.12 44.44 -43.94
CA MET A 280 -11.53 44.17 -43.61
C MET A 280 -12.25 45.46 -43.16
N GLU A 281 -11.59 46.31 -42.38
CA GLU A 281 -12.10 47.64 -42.00
C GLU A 281 -12.26 48.56 -43.21
N GLN A 282 -11.27 48.62 -44.12
CA GLN A 282 -11.38 49.39 -45.36
C GLN A 282 -12.55 48.89 -46.23
N ARG A 283 -12.73 47.58 -46.34
CA ARG A 283 -13.85 46.99 -47.08
C ARG A 283 -15.18 47.37 -46.45
N HIS A 284 -15.32 47.25 -45.14
CA HIS A 284 -16.55 47.60 -44.42
C HIS A 284 -16.87 49.10 -44.57
N ARG A 285 -15.86 49.97 -44.52
CA ARG A 285 -16.00 51.40 -44.79
C ARG A 285 -16.54 51.67 -46.21
N LEU A 286 -15.98 51.01 -47.22
CA LEU A 286 -16.45 51.15 -48.61
C LEU A 286 -17.87 50.62 -48.80
N GLU A 287 -18.24 49.50 -48.16
CA GLU A 287 -19.61 48.97 -48.20
C GLU A 287 -20.61 49.95 -47.58
N LEU A 288 -20.25 50.59 -46.45
CA LEU A 288 -21.04 51.67 -45.84
C LEU A 288 -21.19 52.88 -46.76
N GLU A 289 -20.11 53.35 -47.38
CA GLU A 289 -20.16 54.49 -48.32
C GLU A 289 -21.08 54.21 -49.52
N LEU A 290 -21.03 52.98 -50.07
CA LEU A 290 -21.92 52.56 -51.15
C LEU A 290 -23.38 52.53 -50.72
N LEU A 291 -23.66 52.04 -49.51
CA LEU A 291 -25.02 52.00 -48.97
C LEU A 291 -25.57 53.42 -48.77
N ILE A 292 -24.76 54.34 -48.23
CA ILE A 292 -25.13 55.74 -48.05
C ILE A 292 -25.44 56.39 -49.41
N ARG A 293 -24.60 56.17 -50.43
CA ARG A 293 -24.84 56.67 -51.79
C ARG A 293 -26.13 56.11 -52.38
N LYS A 294 -26.41 54.82 -52.19
CA LYS A 294 -27.63 54.19 -52.66
C LYS A 294 -28.88 54.83 -52.04
N HIS A 295 -28.90 54.99 -50.72
CA HIS A 295 -30.02 55.65 -50.03
C HIS A 295 -30.16 57.12 -50.45
N ALA A 296 -29.07 57.86 -50.63
CA ALA A 296 -29.11 59.23 -51.12
C ALA A 296 -29.77 59.30 -52.52
N ASN A 297 -29.44 58.39 -53.42
CA ASN A 297 -30.06 58.31 -54.74
C ASN A 297 -31.56 57.97 -54.68
N GLU A 298 -31.95 57.01 -53.82
CA GLU A 298 -33.36 56.65 -53.62
C GLU A 298 -34.18 57.83 -53.10
N VAL A 299 -33.63 58.61 -52.16
CA VAL A 299 -34.26 59.84 -51.65
C VAL A 299 -34.39 60.87 -52.76
N MET A 300 -33.34 61.09 -53.57
CA MET A 300 -33.40 62.03 -54.71
C MET A 300 -34.45 61.61 -55.74
N ASP A 301 -34.60 60.32 -56.02
CA ASP A 301 -35.62 59.81 -56.93
C ASP A 301 -37.03 59.93 -56.37
N MET A 302 -37.21 59.80 -55.04
CA MET A 302 -38.47 60.11 -54.38
C MET A 302 -38.82 61.59 -54.49
N VAL A 303 -37.85 62.49 -54.28
CA VAL A 303 -38.06 63.94 -54.44
C VAL A 303 -38.47 64.28 -55.86
N LYS A 304 -37.77 63.76 -56.88
CA LYS A 304 -38.12 63.97 -58.30
C LYS A 304 -39.51 63.44 -58.65
N ARG A 305 -39.91 62.28 -58.13
CA ARG A 305 -41.27 61.74 -58.32
C ARG A 305 -42.31 62.67 -57.72
N HIS A 306 -42.07 63.16 -56.51
CA HIS A 306 -42.97 64.09 -55.85
C HIS A 306 -43.09 65.43 -56.59
N GLU A 307 -41.99 65.96 -57.14
CA GLU A 307 -42.03 67.15 -58.00
C GLU A 307 -42.85 66.92 -59.27
N ARG A 308 -42.75 65.74 -59.91
CA ARG A 308 -43.58 65.39 -61.07
C ARG A 308 -45.06 65.28 -60.71
N GLU A 309 -45.39 64.63 -59.59
CA GLU A 309 -46.77 64.55 -59.08
C GLU A 309 -47.35 65.94 -58.78
N LYS A 310 -46.56 66.86 -58.22
CA LYS A 310 -46.98 68.25 -58.00
C LYS A 310 -47.25 69.01 -59.31
N VAL A 311 -46.52 68.70 -60.38
CA VAL A 311 -46.75 69.28 -61.71
C VAL A 311 -48.03 68.70 -62.34
N GLU A 312 -48.29 67.40 -62.18
CA GLU A 312 -49.51 66.75 -62.70
C GLU A 312 -50.78 67.12 -61.90
N GLU A 313 -50.71 67.21 -60.57
CA GLU A 313 -51.82 67.70 -59.73
C GLU A 313 -52.07 69.22 -59.91
N GLY A 314 -51.06 69.96 -60.39
CA GLY A 314 -51.17 71.38 -60.74
C GLY A 314 -52.13 71.71 -61.88
N GLU A 315 -52.56 70.72 -62.68
CA GLU A 315 -53.55 70.91 -63.75
C GLU A 315 -54.99 70.53 -63.38
N THR A 316 -55.26 69.93 -62.21
CA THR A 316 -56.65 69.65 -61.78
C THR A 316 -56.89 69.88 -60.27
N ALA A 317 -57.63 70.95 -59.96
CA ALA A 317 -58.26 71.34 -58.68
C ALA A 317 -57.35 71.99 -57.61
N LYS A 318 -57.44 73.31 -57.42
CA LYS A 318 -58.37 74.00 -56.48
C LYS A 318 -58.42 73.41 -55.06
N LYS A 319 -57.82 74.18 -54.13
CA LYS A 319 -58.18 74.42 -52.72
C LYS A 319 -58.54 73.19 -51.88
N GLY A 320 -57.60 72.81 -51.01
CA GLY A 320 -57.97 72.33 -49.66
C GLY A 320 -57.28 71.07 -49.16
N GLN A 321 -55.95 70.92 -49.28
CA GLN A 321 -55.24 69.93 -48.47
C GLN A 321 -53.72 70.17 -48.36
N GLU A 322 -53.32 71.41 -48.06
CA GLU A 322 -51.89 71.79 -48.01
C GLU A 322 -51.20 71.48 -46.67
N GLY A 323 -51.93 71.03 -45.64
CA GLY A 323 -51.39 70.91 -44.27
C GLY A 323 -50.81 69.56 -43.83
N ARG A 324 -50.85 68.50 -44.66
CA ARG A 324 -50.42 67.14 -44.24
C ARG A 324 -49.21 66.57 -44.99
N ARG A 325 -48.79 67.18 -46.11
CA ARG A 325 -47.69 66.64 -46.94
C ARG A 325 -46.31 67.09 -46.47
N ASP A 326 -46.18 68.30 -45.91
CA ASP A 326 -44.88 68.81 -45.41
C ASP A 326 -44.34 68.06 -44.18
N THR A 327 -45.21 67.44 -43.37
CA THR A 327 -44.78 66.66 -42.20
C THR A 327 -44.04 65.36 -42.53
N VAL A 328 -44.27 64.77 -43.72
CA VAL A 328 -43.62 63.50 -44.10
C VAL A 328 -42.20 63.74 -44.61
N LEU A 329 -42.01 64.80 -45.41
CA LEU A 329 -40.69 65.21 -45.89
C LEU A 329 -39.79 65.67 -44.74
N ASP A 330 -40.32 66.45 -43.79
CA ASP A 330 -39.55 66.89 -42.62
C ASP A 330 -39.15 65.72 -41.70
N ALA A 331 -40.03 64.71 -41.54
CA ALA A 331 -39.70 63.49 -40.79
C ALA A 331 -38.60 62.64 -41.46
N LEU A 332 -38.61 62.56 -42.80
CA LEU A 332 -37.60 61.85 -43.58
C LEU A 332 -36.24 62.56 -43.53
N VAL A 333 -36.21 63.88 -43.68
CA VAL A 333 -34.98 64.68 -43.57
C VAL A 333 -34.39 64.55 -42.15
N LYS A 334 -35.22 64.64 -41.10
CA LYS A 334 -34.76 64.42 -39.71
C LYS A 334 -34.21 63.02 -39.46
N ARG A 335 -34.72 62.00 -40.14
CA ARG A 335 -34.19 60.63 -40.05
C ARG A 335 -32.81 60.52 -40.70
N VAL A 336 -32.65 61.10 -41.90
CA VAL A 336 -31.36 61.10 -42.61
C VAL A 336 -30.28 61.88 -41.84
N VAL A 337 -30.63 63.01 -41.21
CA VAL A 337 -29.69 63.78 -40.37
C VAL A 337 -29.28 62.97 -39.13
N ARG A 338 -30.21 62.29 -38.46
CA ARG A 338 -29.93 61.49 -37.27
C ARG A 338 -29.09 60.25 -37.58
N ASP A 339 -29.31 59.63 -38.73
CA ASP A 339 -28.50 58.50 -39.19
C ASP A 339 -27.08 58.95 -39.59
N LYS A 340 -26.93 60.18 -40.10
CA LYS A 340 -25.61 60.80 -40.36
C LYS A 340 -24.86 61.14 -39.07
N GLU A 341 -25.52 61.73 -38.07
CA GLU A 341 -24.92 62.03 -36.76
C GLU A 341 -24.47 60.77 -36.01
N ARG A 342 -25.16 59.63 -36.19
CA ARG A 342 -24.73 58.33 -35.63
C ARG A 342 -23.48 57.76 -36.29
N LEU A 343 -23.23 58.11 -37.55
CA LEU A 343 -22.03 57.70 -38.27
C LEU A 343 -20.84 58.59 -37.86
N ASP A 344 -21.05 59.90 -37.78
CA ASP A 344 -20.01 60.86 -37.39
C ASP A 344 -19.67 60.74 -35.88
N GLY A 345 -20.65 60.46 -35.02
CA GLY A 345 -20.45 60.24 -33.58
C GLY A 345 -19.75 58.92 -33.22
N ARG A 346 -19.53 58.01 -34.19
CA ARG A 346 -18.78 56.76 -33.98
C ARG A 346 -17.28 56.90 -34.20
N GLU A 347 -16.80 58.00 -34.82
CA GLU A 347 -15.37 58.31 -34.90
C GLU A 347 -14.80 58.78 -33.55
N GLY A 348 -15.64 59.23 -32.60
CA GLY A 348 -15.19 59.72 -31.28
C GLY A 348 -15.19 58.70 -30.14
N VAL A 349 -15.51 57.42 -30.38
CA VAL A 349 -15.64 56.39 -29.32
C VAL A 349 -14.54 55.32 -29.39
N LEU A 350 -13.62 55.42 -30.36
CA LEU A 350 -12.48 54.50 -30.46
C LEU A 350 -11.20 54.99 -29.73
N ASP A 351 -11.18 56.20 -29.19
CA ASP A 351 -10.04 56.71 -28.41
C ASP A 351 -10.12 56.41 -26.89
N ASP A 352 -11.24 55.88 -26.38
CA ASP A 352 -11.44 55.64 -24.93
C ASP A 352 -11.38 54.15 -24.49
N VAL A 353 -10.97 53.23 -25.38
CA VAL A 353 -10.82 51.79 -25.05
C VAL A 353 -9.34 51.40 -24.79
N GLU A 354 -8.54 52.34 -24.31
CA GLU A 354 -7.14 52.08 -23.88
C GLU A 354 -6.86 52.47 -22.41
N SER A 355 -7.87 52.50 -21.53
CA SER A 355 -7.69 52.92 -20.12
C SER A 355 -8.41 52.10 -19.05
N VAL A 356 -8.44 50.77 -19.14
CA VAL A 356 -8.78 49.87 -18.01
C VAL A 356 -8.02 48.54 -18.23
N ALA A 357 -7.07 48.03 -17.44
CA ALA A 357 -6.64 48.29 -16.08
C ALA A 357 -5.13 47.94 -15.95
N THR A 358 -4.33 48.85 -15.40
CA THR A 358 -3.08 48.51 -14.73
C THR A 358 -3.40 48.12 -13.28
N PRO A 359 -3.00 46.94 -12.78
CA PRO A 359 -3.10 46.66 -11.35
C PRO A 359 -2.11 47.57 -10.60
N LYS A 360 -2.61 48.22 -9.53
CA LYS A 360 -1.83 48.99 -8.57
C LYS A 360 -0.62 48.17 -8.10
N LEU A 361 0.57 48.66 -8.45
CA LEU A 361 1.81 48.33 -7.76
C LEU A 361 1.72 48.93 -6.34
N GLU A 362 1.45 48.11 -5.34
CA GLU A 362 1.73 48.48 -3.95
C GLU A 362 3.25 48.45 -3.75
N SER A 363 3.78 49.56 -3.26
CA SER A 363 5.19 49.74 -2.97
C SER A 363 5.67 48.72 -1.92
N PRO A 364 6.80 48.04 -2.12
CA PRO A 364 7.37 47.18 -1.09
C PRO A 364 7.80 48.03 0.11
N LYS A 365 7.39 47.56 1.30
CA LYS A 365 7.92 48.02 2.58
C LYS A 365 9.44 47.87 2.60
N SER A 366 10.07 48.83 3.27
CA SER A 366 11.50 48.98 3.49
C SER A 366 12.25 47.66 3.74
N PRO A 367 13.49 47.53 3.24
CA PRO A 367 14.30 46.34 3.44
C PRO A 367 14.68 46.18 4.92
N PRO A 368 14.76 44.95 5.45
CA PRO A 368 15.34 44.70 6.75
C PRO A 368 16.86 44.94 6.70
N ASP A 369 17.33 45.66 7.71
CA ASP A 369 18.70 46.06 7.96
C ASP A 369 19.54 44.82 8.32
N TRP A 370 20.25 44.25 7.34
CA TRP A 370 21.20 43.16 7.55
C TRP A 370 22.60 43.75 7.80
N ARG A 371 22.82 44.30 8.99
CA ARG A 371 24.17 44.50 9.50
C ARG A 371 24.41 43.58 10.70
N LEU A 372 25.54 42.87 10.60
CA LEU A 372 26.27 42.13 11.62
C LEU A 372 25.86 40.65 11.82
N SER A 373 26.48 39.79 11.02
CA SER A 373 26.98 38.49 11.51
C SER A 373 28.45 38.30 11.11
N PRO A 374 29.27 37.64 11.94
CA PRO A 374 30.75 37.71 11.90
C PRO A 374 31.37 36.81 10.80
N PRO A 375 32.66 36.98 10.49
CA PRO A 375 33.33 36.23 9.43
C PRO A 375 33.46 34.74 9.77
N ALA A 376 33.11 33.91 8.79
CA ALA A 376 33.28 32.47 8.79
C ALA A 376 34.75 32.08 8.97
N THR A 377 35.01 31.20 9.93
CA THR A 377 36.26 30.46 10.11
C THR A 377 36.56 29.57 8.89
N PRO A 378 37.84 29.40 8.52
CA PRO A 378 38.23 28.60 7.36
C PRO A 378 37.98 27.10 7.60
N ARG A 379 37.32 26.45 6.64
CA ARG A 379 37.21 24.98 6.56
C ARG A 379 38.62 24.36 6.46
N PRO A 380 38.97 23.37 7.29
CA PRO A 380 40.20 22.61 7.10
C PRO A 380 40.08 21.72 5.85
N GLY A 381 41.16 21.68 5.08
CA GLY A 381 41.23 21.08 3.76
C GLY A 381 40.90 19.59 3.73
N PHE A 382 40.31 19.19 2.61
CA PHE A 382 40.28 17.82 2.14
C PHE A 382 41.71 17.27 2.08
N ARG A 383 42.06 16.42 3.04
CA ARG A 383 43.18 15.48 2.90
C ARG A 383 42.69 14.29 2.09
N SER A 384 43.25 14.15 0.90
CA SER A 384 43.17 12.96 0.07
C SER A 384 43.61 11.74 0.90
N LEU A 385 42.72 10.77 1.06
CA LEU A 385 43.07 9.45 1.59
C LEU A 385 43.90 8.69 0.54
N PRO A 386 44.97 7.99 0.93
CA PRO A 386 45.75 7.19 0.02
C PRO A 386 44.95 5.99 -0.48
N ARG A 387 44.96 5.82 -1.80
CA ARG A 387 44.51 4.66 -2.55
C ARG A 387 45.21 3.41 -2.01
N ALA A 388 44.46 2.54 -1.33
CA ALA A 388 44.94 1.22 -0.96
C ALA A 388 45.00 0.36 -2.23
N GLU A 389 46.20 0.14 -2.74
CA GLU A 389 46.47 -0.91 -3.73
C GLU A 389 46.37 -2.26 -3.01
N ALA A 390 45.26 -2.97 -3.23
CA ALA A 390 45.17 -4.38 -2.90
C ALA A 390 46.01 -5.16 -3.92
N GLY A 391 47.24 -5.51 -3.53
CA GLY A 391 48.05 -6.48 -4.23
C GLY A 391 47.41 -7.86 -4.11
N TYR A 392 46.81 -8.34 -5.21
CA TYR A 392 46.56 -9.75 -5.41
C TYR A 392 47.90 -10.43 -5.69
N GLN A 393 48.41 -11.18 -4.72
CA GLN A 393 49.54 -12.06 -4.90
C GLN A 393 48.99 -13.46 -5.18
N GLU A 394 48.94 -13.83 -6.47
CA GLU A 394 48.76 -15.20 -6.91
C GLU A 394 49.90 -16.05 -6.33
N GLN A 395 49.55 -17.01 -5.47
CA GLN A 395 50.41 -18.15 -5.19
C GLN A 395 49.76 -19.40 -5.77
N ASP A 396 50.24 -19.75 -6.96
CA ASP A 396 50.20 -21.10 -7.48
C ASP A 396 50.91 -22.04 -6.49
N GLY A 397 50.17 -23.01 -5.97
CA GLY A 397 50.67 -23.97 -5.00
C GLY A 397 49.99 -25.32 -5.17
N GLN A 398 50.54 -26.10 -6.10
CA GLN A 398 50.26 -27.52 -6.30
C GLN A 398 50.37 -28.33 -4.99
N GLY A 399 49.46 -29.28 -4.77
CA GLY A 399 49.64 -30.28 -3.71
C GLY A 399 48.41 -31.12 -3.36
N ALA A 400 48.04 -32.06 -4.23
CA ALA A 400 47.54 -33.36 -3.76
C ALA A 400 48.77 -34.23 -3.37
N PRO A 401 48.66 -35.38 -2.67
CA PRO A 401 47.47 -36.10 -2.18
C PRO A 401 47.58 -36.56 -0.70
N ASN A 402 46.50 -37.09 -0.10
CA ASN A 402 46.54 -38.45 0.46
C ASN A 402 45.20 -38.94 1.01
N ALA A 403 44.89 -40.17 0.62
CA ALA A 403 43.96 -41.06 1.28
C ALA A 403 44.57 -41.65 2.55
N GLY A 404 43.75 -41.81 3.58
CA GLY A 404 44.01 -42.59 4.80
C GLY A 404 42.73 -42.51 5.64
N GLU A 405 41.88 -43.53 5.63
CA GLU A 405 41.89 -44.66 6.56
C GLU A 405 41.97 -44.26 8.04
N SER A 406 40.81 -44.26 8.71
CA SER A 406 40.64 -44.37 10.16
C SER A 406 39.29 -45.05 10.38
N LYS A 407 39.23 -46.38 10.46
CA LYS A 407 39.40 -47.24 11.65
C LYS A 407 38.65 -46.75 12.89
N GLU A 408 37.55 -47.45 13.14
CA GLU A 408 37.14 -48.09 14.41
C GLU A 408 37.72 -47.52 15.73
N ASN A 409 36.80 -47.05 16.58
CA ASN A 409 36.74 -47.17 18.04
C ASN A 409 35.24 -47.06 18.35
N MET A 410 34.49 -48.08 18.74
CA MET A 410 34.59 -49.01 19.89
C MET A 410 34.55 -48.30 21.25
N ASP A 411 33.52 -48.68 21.98
CA ASP A 411 33.40 -48.82 23.43
C ASP A 411 32.66 -47.75 24.28
N ASP A 412 31.67 -48.30 24.99
CA ASP A 412 31.23 -48.00 26.34
C ASP A 412 30.48 -46.68 26.63
N TYR A 413 29.15 -46.76 26.53
CA TYR A 413 28.27 -46.01 27.42
C TYR A 413 27.72 -46.94 28.49
N GLU A 414 28.33 -46.82 29.67
CA GLU A 414 27.89 -47.44 30.90
C GLU A 414 26.46 -47.03 31.27
N ARG A 415 25.74 -48.06 31.70
CA ARG A 415 24.38 -48.07 32.19
C ARG A 415 24.40 -47.53 33.64
N LEU A 416 23.98 -46.30 33.84
CA LEU A 416 23.69 -45.78 35.18
C LEU A 416 22.28 -46.20 35.57
N ASP A 417 22.19 -47.35 36.22
CA ASP A 417 21.07 -47.71 37.08
C ASP A 417 21.13 -46.76 38.29
N GLY A 418 20.33 -45.70 38.24
CA GLY A 418 20.16 -44.73 39.33
C GLY A 418 19.01 -45.16 40.22
N ASP A 419 19.34 -45.49 41.47
CA ASP A 419 18.45 -45.89 42.55
C ASP A 419 17.26 -44.93 42.74
N ASP A 420 16.06 -45.51 42.81
CA ASP A 420 14.84 -44.88 43.30
C ASP A 420 15.01 -44.54 44.80
N PRO A 421 14.83 -43.27 45.23
CA PRO A 421 14.72 -42.97 46.65
C PRO A 421 13.31 -43.29 47.15
N ASP A 422 13.27 -44.16 48.16
CA ASP A 422 12.11 -44.49 48.99
C ASP A 422 11.30 -43.25 49.38
N MET A 423 10.03 -43.21 48.95
CA MET A 423 9.03 -42.28 49.47
C MET A 423 8.56 -42.78 50.84
N GLU A 424 9.07 -42.14 51.90
CA GLU A 424 8.59 -42.31 53.27
C GLU A 424 7.09 -41.99 53.38
N GLU A 425 6.36 -42.93 53.98
CA GLU A 425 4.99 -42.79 54.46
C GLU A 425 4.86 -41.59 55.42
N ALA A 426 3.91 -40.70 55.12
CA ALA A 426 3.42 -39.74 56.11
C ALA A 426 2.51 -40.46 57.12
N PRO A 427 2.64 -40.19 58.43
CA PRO A 427 1.71 -40.73 59.42
C PRO A 427 0.39 -39.95 59.40
N ASP A 428 -0.71 -40.72 59.44
CA ASP A 428 -2.04 -40.25 59.80
C ASP A 428 -2.02 -39.66 61.22
N GLU A 429 -2.47 -38.42 61.39
CA GLU A 429 -2.95 -37.91 62.67
C GLU A 429 -4.34 -37.25 62.54
N ALA A 430 -5.27 -37.83 63.30
CA ALA A 430 -6.45 -37.29 64.00
C ALA A 430 -7.62 -36.67 63.21
#